data_AF-A0A8J5D010-F1
#
_entry.id   AF-A0A8J5D010-F1
#
_cell.length_a   1.000
_cell.length_b   1.000
_cell.length_c   1.000
_cell.angle_alpha   90.00
_cell.angle_beta   90.00
_cell.angle_gamma   90.00
#
_symmetry.space_group_name_H-M   'P 1'
#
loop_
_entity.id
_entity.type
_entity.pdbx_description
1 polymer ?
#
loop_
_entity_poly.entity_id
_entity_poly.type
_entity_poly.pdbx_seq_one_letter_code
_entity_poly.pdbx_strand_id
1 'polypeptide(L)'
;MAMYAIGLSVLQEEISYEKTQVKQVAYADDLTGAGNISELYKWWDLVKKNGPTIGYTPNATKSILIVKPEHYENGVRFFRDSGVTVTKDGQRNFGAVIGTEEFKAKYVEEKVSEWVKEVGVLSGMAKTEPHAAYSAFTHGLQHRWSFVKRTIPGISRLLRPLEESIRKTFLPALLKTNFIIGEDVRELLSLPP
;
A
#
# COMPACT_ATOMS: atom_id res chain seq x y z
N MET A 1 -4.23 -13.77 18.07
CA MET A 1 -3.99 -12.32 17.87
C MET A 1 -3.37 -11.67 19.11
N ALA A 2 -3.97 -11.71 20.30
CA ALA A 2 -3.39 -11.11 21.51
C ALA A 2 -1.99 -11.64 21.89
N MET A 3 -1.77 -12.96 21.79
CA MET A 3 -0.45 -13.57 22.06
C MET A 3 0.66 -13.07 21.12
N TYR A 4 0.34 -12.83 19.85
CA TYR A 4 1.30 -12.27 18.88
C TYR A 4 1.58 -10.79 19.16
N ALA A 5 0.55 -10.02 19.51
CA ALA A 5 0.73 -8.62 19.89
C ALA A 5 1.65 -8.49 21.12
N ILE A 6 1.40 -9.26 22.18
CA ILE A 6 2.23 -9.25 23.39
C ILE A 6 3.65 -9.75 23.08
N GLY A 7 3.77 -10.89 22.39
CA GLY A 7 5.07 -11.46 22.04
C GLY A 7 5.93 -10.50 21.21
N LEU A 8 5.38 -9.93 20.13
CA LEU A 8 6.15 -9.05 19.26
C LEU A 8 6.49 -7.71 19.93
N SER A 9 5.63 -7.18 20.79
CA SER A 9 5.99 -6.01 21.60
C SER A 9 7.18 -6.31 22.52
N VAL A 10 7.19 -7.47 23.18
CA VAL A 10 8.33 -7.90 24.02
C VAL A 10 9.60 -8.07 23.18
N LEU A 11 9.51 -8.71 22.01
CA LEU A 11 10.64 -8.86 21.10
C LEU A 11 11.19 -7.50 20.64
N GLN A 12 10.30 -6.56 20.31
CA GLN A 12 10.69 -5.20 19.93
C GLN A 12 11.39 -4.48 21.09
N GLU A 13 10.88 -4.59 22.32
CA GLU A 13 11.54 -4.00 23.49
C GLU A 13 12.91 -4.63 23.75
N GLU A 14 13.04 -5.96 23.67
CA GLU A 14 14.30 -6.67 23.84
C GLU A 14 15.35 -6.25 22.80
N ILE A 15 14.96 -6.16 21.53
CA ILE A 15 15.85 -5.68 20.45
C ILE A 15 16.21 -4.19 20.63
N SER A 16 15.27 -3.38 21.13
CA SER A 16 15.52 -1.96 21.41
C SER A 16 16.49 -1.79 22.59
N TYR A 17 16.45 -2.70 23.57
CA TYR A 17 17.36 -2.72 24.71
C TYR A 17 18.82 -3.00 24.30
N GLU A 18 19.03 -3.78 23.22
CA GLU A 18 20.35 -3.98 22.61
C GLU A 18 20.91 -2.74 21.88
N LYS A 19 20.26 -1.58 21.99
CA LYS A 19 20.69 -0.27 21.45
C LYS A 19 20.93 -0.28 19.93
N THR A 20 20.18 -1.08 19.19
CA THR A 20 20.17 -0.97 17.73
C THR A 20 19.63 0.41 17.33
N GLN A 21 20.23 1.06 16.33
CA GLN A 21 19.70 2.32 15.79
C GLN A 21 18.53 2.12 14.81
N VAL A 22 17.98 0.90 14.76
CA VAL A 22 16.91 0.52 13.86
C VAL A 22 15.57 0.94 14.45
N LYS A 23 14.79 1.69 13.68
CA LYS A 23 13.39 1.93 14.01
C LYS A 23 12.57 0.74 13.53
N GLN A 24 11.72 0.19 14.38
CA GLN A 24 10.93 -0.99 14.06
C GLN A 24 9.44 -0.77 14.32
N VAL A 25 8.61 -1.45 13.54
CA VAL A 25 7.16 -1.47 13.66
C VAL A 25 6.66 -2.88 13.37
N ALA A 26 5.60 -3.30 14.03
CA ALA A 26 4.95 -4.59 13.80
C ALA A 26 3.47 -4.37 13.53
N TYR A 27 2.91 -5.18 12.63
CA TYR A 27 1.47 -5.28 12.43
C TYR A 27 1.11 -6.76 12.25
N ALA A 28 0.34 -7.31 13.19
CA ALA A 28 0.21 -8.77 13.32
C ALA A 28 1.60 -9.43 13.32
N ASP A 29 1.88 -10.40 12.45
CA ASP A 29 3.17 -11.08 12.31
C ASP A 29 4.17 -10.34 11.40
N ASP A 30 3.75 -9.30 10.69
CA ASP A 30 4.64 -8.54 9.81
C ASP A 30 5.49 -7.55 10.63
N LEU A 31 6.76 -7.91 10.82
CA LEU A 31 7.76 -7.09 11.47
C LEU A 31 8.61 -6.33 10.43
N THR A 32 8.71 -5.01 10.56
CA THR A 32 9.52 -4.14 9.69
C THR A 32 10.55 -3.37 10.50
N GLY A 33 11.79 -3.32 10.01
CA GLY A 33 12.87 -2.48 10.55
C GLY A 33 13.40 -1.52 9.50
N ALA A 34 13.78 -0.30 9.90
CA ALA A 34 14.38 0.73 9.07
C ALA A 34 15.61 1.35 9.74
N GLY A 35 16.74 1.38 9.03
CA GLY A 35 18.02 1.88 9.54
C GLY A 35 19.16 1.68 8.54
N ASN A 36 20.39 1.87 9.02
CA ASN A 36 21.59 1.58 8.23
C ASN A 36 21.73 0.07 7.97
N ILE A 37 22.31 -0.33 6.83
CA ILE A 37 22.41 -1.73 6.41
C ILE A 37 23.12 -2.61 7.45
N SER A 38 24.22 -2.12 8.04
CA SER A 38 24.96 -2.84 9.08
C SER A 38 24.12 -3.06 10.35
N GLU A 39 23.35 -2.05 10.75
CA GLU A 39 22.46 -2.13 11.92
C GLU A 39 21.24 -3.00 11.63
N LEU A 40 20.70 -2.96 10.40
CA LEU A 40 19.62 -3.84 9.95
C LEU A 40 20.04 -5.30 9.93
N TYR A 41 21.29 -5.59 9.57
CA TYR A 41 21.81 -6.96 9.61
C TYR A 41 21.90 -7.48 11.05
N LYS A 42 22.43 -6.67 11.98
CA LYS A 42 22.43 -7.00 13.42
C LYS A 42 21.02 -7.21 13.94
N TRP A 43 20.11 -6.31 13.59
CA TRP A 43 18.70 -6.40 13.95
C TRP A 43 18.07 -7.70 13.44
N TRP A 44 18.33 -8.09 12.19
CA TRP A 44 17.84 -9.35 11.62
C TRP A 44 18.36 -10.58 12.39
N ASP A 45 19.65 -10.57 12.77
CA ASP A 45 20.23 -11.65 13.58
C ASP A 45 19.59 -11.74 14.97
N LEU A 46 19.29 -10.61 15.60
CA LEU A 46 18.57 -10.57 16.88
C LEU A 46 17.13 -11.09 16.74
N VAL A 47 16.43 -10.71 15.67
CA VAL A 47 15.08 -11.23 15.40
C VAL A 47 15.10 -12.75 15.22
N LYS A 48 16.07 -13.30 14.48
CA LYS A 48 16.22 -14.76 14.31
C LYS A 48 16.56 -15.47 15.61
N LYS A 49 17.39 -14.86 16.47
CA LYS A 49 17.85 -15.45 17.73
C LYS A 49 16.77 -15.41 18.80
N ASN A 50 16.14 -14.26 19.00
CA ASN A 50 15.21 -14.02 20.09
C ASN A 50 13.75 -14.31 19.68
N GLY A 51 13.40 -14.25 18.41
CA GLY A 51 12.05 -14.57 17.94
C GLY A 51 11.54 -15.96 18.39
N PRO A 52 12.32 -17.04 18.24
CA PRO A 52 11.84 -18.38 18.59
C PRO A 52 11.47 -18.57 20.06
N THR A 53 12.05 -17.80 20.99
CA THR A 53 11.73 -17.92 22.43
C THR A 53 10.30 -17.51 22.75
N ILE A 54 9.69 -16.67 21.91
CA ILE A 54 8.30 -16.23 22.01
C ILE A 54 7.40 -16.88 20.95
N GLY A 55 7.88 -17.89 20.23
CA GLY A 55 7.14 -18.57 19.16
C GLY A 55 7.08 -17.82 17.84
N TYR A 56 7.91 -16.81 17.62
CA TYR A 56 8.01 -16.07 16.35
C TYR A 56 9.23 -16.55 15.54
N THR A 57 9.00 -17.27 14.44
CA THR A 57 10.10 -17.72 13.57
C THR A 57 10.10 -16.92 12.26
N PRO A 58 11.05 -16.00 12.05
CA PRO A 58 11.07 -15.19 10.83
C PRO A 58 11.38 -16.04 9.60
N ASN A 59 10.63 -15.84 8.52
CA ASN A 59 10.82 -16.56 7.26
C ASN A 59 11.72 -15.76 6.30
N ALA A 60 13.00 -16.09 6.25
CA ALA A 60 14.00 -15.40 5.44
C ALA A 60 13.60 -15.26 3.96
N THR A 61 13.02 -16.31 3.37
CA THR A 61 12.63 -16.33 1.95
C THR A 61 11.50 -15.35 1.64
N LYS A 62 10.64 -15.07 2.62
CA LYS A 62 9.57 -14.06 2.50
C LYS A 62 10.02 -12.67 2.95
N SER A 63 11.12 -12.58 3.71
CA SER A 63 11.69 -11.31 4.14
C SER A 63 12.42 -10.62 2.98
N ILE A 64 12.20 -9.32 2.87
CA ILE A 64 12.73 -8.51 1.77
C ILE A 64 13.43 -7.29 2.35
N LEU A 65 14.68 -7.09 1.96
CA LEU A 65 15.44 -5.89 2.24
C LEU A 65 15.30 -4.91 1.06
N ILE A 66 14.71 -3.75 1.32
CA ILE A 66 14.64 -2.66 0.36
C ILE A 66 15.81 -1.71 0.63
N VAL A 67 16.65 -1.50 -0.37
CA VAL A 67 17.81 -0.60 -0.30
C VAL A 67 17.73 0.47 -1.37
N LYS A 68 18.35 1.62 -1.10
CA LYS A 68 18.55 2.62 -2.16
C LYS A 68 19.49 2.07 -3.24
N PRO A 69 19.34 2.48 -4.52
CA PRO A 69 20.17 1.98 -5.62
C PRO A 69 21.67 2.06 -5.36
N GLU A 70 22.15 3.15 -4.76
CA GLU A 70 23.55 3.40 -4.40
C GLU A 70 24.11 2.46 -3.32
N HIS A 71 23.25 1.74 -2.61
CA HIS A 71 23.64 0.80 -1.56
C HIS A 71 23.27 -0.64 -1.89
N TYR A 72 22.84 -0.92 -3.13
CA TYR A 72 22.41 -2.24 -3.54
C TYR A 72 23.50 -3.29 -3.37
N GLU A 73 24.71 -3.01 -3.86
CA GLU A 73 25.85 -3.93 -3.75
C GLU A 73 26.23 -4.20 -2.29
N ASN A 74 26.19 -3.17 -1.45
CA ASN A 74 26.42 -3.31 -0.02
C ASN A 74 25.33 -4.17 0.64
N GLY A 75 24.06 -3.95 0.32
CA GLY A 75 22.94 -4.75 0.80
C GLY A 75 23.10 -6.23 0.45
N VAL A 76 23.38 -6.52 -0.83
CA VAL A 76 23.63 -7.89 -1.31
C VAL A 76 24.83 -8.53 -0.62
N ARG A 77 25.90 -7.77 -0.38
CA ARG A 77 27.09 -8.27 0.32
C ARG A 77 26.81 -8.62 1.77
N PHE A 78 26.13 -7.74 2.51
CA PHE A 78 25.81 -7.97 3.93
C PHE A 78 24.79 -9.11 4.11
N PHE A 79 23.78 -9.21 3.25
CA PHE A 79 22.69 -10.18 3.40
C PHE A 79 22.86 -11.47 2.58
N ARG A 80 24.02 -11.68 1.94
CA ARG A 80 24.28 -12.81 1.03
C ARG A 80 23.88 -14.17 1.60
N ASP A 81 24.27 -14.45 2.84
CA ASP A 81 24.07 -15.75 3.49
C ASP A 81 22.84 -15.77 4.40
N SER A 82 22.05 -14.70 4.40
CA SER A 82 20.90 -14.53 5.30
C SER A 82 19.61 -15.18 4.78
N GLY A 83 19.56 -15.52 3.48
CA GLY A 83 18.34 -15.99 2.79
C GLY A 83 17.31 -14.89 2.46
N VAL A 84 17.58 -13.64 2.84
CA VAL A 84 16.72 -12.48 2.59
C VAL A 84 16.89 -11.98 1.15
N THR A 85 15.78 -11.67 0.49
CA THR A 85 15.81 -11.11 -0.87
C THR A 85 16.11 -9.61 -0.82
N VAL A 86 17.09 -9.14 -1.59
CA VAL A 86 17.45 -7.71 -1.66
C VAL A 86 16.91 -7.09 -2.95
N THR A 87 16.18 -5.98 -2.82
CA THR A 87 15.63 -5.21 -3.94
C THR A 87 16.00 -3.73 -3.85
N LYS A 88 16.20 -3.09 -5.00
CA LYS A 88 16.44 -1.64 -5.14
C LYS A 88 15.23 -0.88 -5.69
N ASP A 89 14.32 -1.58 -6.35
CA ASP A 89 13.19 -0.95 -7.06
C ASP A 89 12.04 -0.64 -6.09
N GLY A 90 11.79 -1.55 -5.16
CA GLY A 90 10.74 -1.41 -4.17
C GLY A 90 10.05 -2.72 -3.84
N GLN A 91 9.11 -2.63 -2.91
CA GLN A 91 8.26 -3.74 -2.52
C GLN A 91 6.91 -3.23 -1.98
N ARG A 92 5.88 -4.05 -2.16
CA ARG A 92 4.56 -3.80 -1.56
C ARG A 92 4.64 -4.03 -0.04
N ASN A 93 4.11 -3.09 0.74
CA ASN A 93 4.04 -3.20 2.20
C ASN A 93 2.66 -2.77 2.70
N PHE A 94 1.97 -3.64 3.45
CA PHE A 94 0.61 -3.39 3.98
C PHE A 94 -0.42 -2.87 2.96
N GLY A 95 -0.36 -3.35 1.71
CA GLY A 95 -1.25 -2.88 0.62
C GLY A 95 -0.84 -1.53 -0.01
N ALA A 96 0.16 -0.86 0.56
CA ALA A 96 0.86 0.28 -0.03
C ALA A 96 2.17 -0.19 -0.69
N VAL A 97 3.04 0.76 -1.04
CA VAL A 97 4.29 0.49 -1.74
C VAL A 97 5.41 1.39 -1.23
N ILE A 98 6.59 0.80 -1.03
CA ILE A 98 7.82 1.48 -0.65
C ILE A 98 8.84 1.19 -1.74
N GLY A 99 9.53 2.20 -2.25
CA GLY A 99 10.49 2.03 -3.35
C GLY A 99 10.73 3.31 -4.12
N THR A 100 11.25 3.16 -5.35
CA THR A 100 11.48 4.27 -6.26
C THR A 100 10.15 4.89 -6.73
N GLU A 101 10.22 6.10 -7.29
CA GLU A 101 9.03 6.76 -7.84
C GLU A 101 8.45 5.98 -9.03
N GLU A 102 9.30 5.32 -9.83
CA GLU A 102 8.88 4.51 -10.97
C GLU A 102 8.11 3.27 -10.51
N PHE A 103 8.59 2.58 -9.48
CA PHE A 103 7.91 1.41 -8.92
C PHE A 103 6.57 1.79 -8.30
N LYS A 104 6.53 2.93 -7.58
CA LYS A 104 5.28 3.49 -7.04
C LYS A 104 4.30 3.87 -8.15
N ALA A 105 4.77 4.53 -9.20
CA ALA A 105 3.93 4.94 -10.31
C ALA A 105 3.32 3.74 -11.02
N LYS A 106 4.13 2.73 -11.36
CA LYS A 106 3.65 1.51 -12.00
C LYS A 106 2.58 0.79 -11.17
N TYR A 107 2.80 0.65 -9.87
CA TYR A 107 1.83 0.03 -8.97
C TYR A 107 0.48 0.77 -8.96
N VAL A 108 0.51 2.10 -8.90
CA VAL A 108 -0.70 2.93 -8.89
C VAL A 108 -1.38 2.92 -10.26
N GLU A 109 -0.64 2.95 -11.35
CA GLU A 109 -1.18 2.88 -12.72
C GLU A 109 -1.91 1.56 -12.96
N GLU A 110 -1.34 0.43 -12.52
CA GLU A 110 -2.01 -0.87 -12.55
C GLU A 110 -3.34 -0.85 -11.78
N LYS A 111 -3.35 -0.28 -10.57
CA LYS A 111 -4.56 -0.13 -9.76
C LYS A 111 -5.60 0.78 -10.39
N VAL A 112 -5.18 1.91 -10.94
CA VAL A 112 -6.06 2.86 -11.63
C VAL A 112 -6.68 2.21 -12.87
N SER A 113 -5.91 1.42 -13.63
CA SER A 113 -6.44 0.66 -14.77
C SER A 113 -7.52 -0.33 -14.35
N GLU A 114 -7.32 -1.04 -13.24
CA GLU A 114 -8.32 -1.94 -12.64
C GLU A 114 -9.58 -1.15 -12.26
N TRP A 115 -9.43 -0.03 -11.55
CA TRP A 115 -10.57 0.79 -11.10
C TRP A 115 -11.34 1.44 -12.24
N VAL A 116 -10.68 1.87 -13.32
CA VAL A 116 -11.36 2.39 -14.52
C VAL A 116 -12.28 1.33 -15.12
N LYS A 117 -11.85 0.06 -15.15
CA LYS A 117 -12.71 -1.04 -15.61
C LYS A 117 -13.89 -1.28 -14.67
N GLU A 118 -13.66 -1.26 -13.36
CA GLU A 118 -14.72 -1.40 -12.34
C GLU A 118 -15.76 -0.27 -12.46
N VAL A 119 -15.32 0.98 -12.65
CA VAL A 119 -16.19 2.13 -12.90
C VAL A 119 -16.99 1.94 -14.18
N GLY A 120 -16.37 1.41 -15.24
CA GLY A 120 -17.06 1.07 -16.49
C GLY A 120 -18.19 0.06 -16.31
N VAL A 121 -17.95 -1.02 -15.55
CA VAL A 121 -18.99 -2.01 -15.20
C VAL A 121 -20.12 -1.36 -14.42
N LEU A 122 -19.78 -0.54 -13.42
CA LEU A 122 -20.74 0.15 -12.58
C LEU A 122 -21.57 1.18 -13.36
N SER A 123 -20.96 1.83 -14.35
CA SER A 123 -21.65 2.73 -15.29
C SER A 123 -22.69 1.98 -16.13
N GLY A 124 -22.42 0.73 -16.50
CA GLY A 124 -23.40 -0.13 -17.15
C GLY A 124 -24.62 -0.40 -16.27
N MET A 125 -24.38 -0.76 -14.99
CA MET A 125 -25.42 -1.02 -14.00
C MET A 125 -26.25 0.23 -13.68
N ALA A 126 -25.61 1.40 -13.65
CA ALA A 126 -26.29 2.67 -13.35
C ALA A 126 -27.43 3.01 -14.33
N LYS A 127 -27.39 2.46 -15.56
CA LYS A 127 -28.45 2.69 -16.56
C LYS A 127 -29.79 2.08 -16.16
N THR A 128 -29.78 0.93 -15.49
CA THR A 128 -30.97 0.22 -15.03
C THR A 128 -31.23 0.45 -13.54
N GLU A 129 -30.18 0.38 -12.72
CA GLU A 129 -30.22 0.41 -11.25
C GLU A 129 -29.35 1.54 -10.68
N PRO A 130 -29.69 2.83 -10.91
CA PRO A 130 -28.83 3.96 -10.56
C PRO A 130 -28.55 4.06 -9.05
N HIS A 131 -29.53 3.79 -8.19
CA HIS A 131 -29.33 3.84 -6.73
C HIS A 131 -28.37 2.76 -6.23
N ALA A 132 -28.51 1.53 -6.73
CA ALA A 132 -27.60 0.44 -6.36
C ALA A 132 -26.17 0.72 -6.85
N ALA A 133 -26.04 1.21 -8.09
CA ALA A 133 -24.75 1.60 -8.66
C ALA A 133 -24.09 2.74 -7.87
N TYR A 134 -24.85 3.76 -7.45
CA TYR A 134 -24.32 4.84 -6.61
C TYR A 134 -23.88 4.34 -5.23
N SER A 135 -24.67 3.50 -4.58
CA SER A 135 -24.31 2.90 -3.29
C SER A 135 -23.02 2.08 -3.39
N ALA A 136 -22.88 1.24 -4.42
CA ALA A 136 -21.66 0.46 -4.65
C ALA A 136 -20.45 1.36 -4.99
N PHE A 137 -20.67 2.50 -5.65
CA PHE A 137 -19.62 3.47 -5.93
C PHE A 137 -19.10 4.12 -4.64
N THR A 138 -19.99 4.68 -3.83
CA THR A 138 -19.63 5.42 -2.61
C THR A 138 -19.14 4.49 -1.51
N HIS A 139 -19.87 3.42 -1.21
CA HIS A 139 -19.55 2.51 -0.11
C HIS A 139 -18.53 1.41 -0.49
N GLY A 140 -18.39 1.10 -1.77
CA GLY A 140 -17.43 0.10 -2.25
C GLY A 140 -16.15 0.73 -2.81
N LEU A 141 -16.24 1.28 -4.01
CA LEU A 141 -15.06 1.70 -4.78
C LEU A 141 -14.33 2.89 -4.13
N GLN A 142 -15.03 3.94 -3.74
CA GLN A 142 -14.41 5.14 -3.14
C GLN A 142 -13.66 4.84 -1.84
N HIS A 143 -14.16 3.91 -1.01
CA HIS A 143 -13.44 3.48 0.20
C HIS A 143 -12.13 2.79 -0.12
N ARG A 144 -12.10 1.89 -1.12
CA ARG A 144 -10.87 1.22 -1.59
C ARG A 144 -9.84 2.23 -2.08
N TRP A 145 -10.28 3.24 -2.84
CA TRP A 145 -9.38 4.29 -3.35
C TRP A 145 -8.84 5.19 -2.25
N SER A 146 -9.63 5.45 -1.21
CA SER A 146 -9.24 6.29 -0.09
C SER A 146 -8.04 5.73 0.68
N PHE A 147 -7.94 4.41 0.79
CA PHE A 147 -6.77 3.76 1.37
C PHE A 147 -5.48 4.11 0.59
N VAL A 148 -5.50 3.97 -0.73
CA VAL A 148 -4.33 4.24 -1.59
C VAL A 148 -3.96 5.73 -1.56
N LYS A 149 -4.95 6.63 -1.63
CA LYS A 149 -4.73 8.08 -1.52
C LYS A 149 -4.06 8.50 -0.21
N ARG A 150 -4.37 7.80 0.89
CA ARG A 150 -3.81 8.11 2.22
C ARG A 150 -2.41 7.54 2.44
N THR A 151 -2.10 6.43 1.78
CA THR A 151 -0.86 5.67 2.03
C THR A 151 0.26 5.98 1.05
N ILE A 152 -0.05 6.48 -0.16
CA ILE A 152 0.94 6.80 -1.19
C ILE A 152 0.85 8.29 -1.56
N PRO A 153 1.78 9.14 -1.09
CA PRO A 153 1.79 10.56 -1.42
C PRO A 153 2.21 10.80 -2.88
N GLY A 154 1.84 11.95 -3.44
CA GLY A 154 2.31 12.39 -4.76
C GLY A 154 1.62 11.75 -5.97
N ILE A 155 0.58 10.93 -5.77
CA ILE A 155 -0.05 10.13 -6.85
C ILE A 155 -1.14 10.86 -7.64
N SER A 156 -1.42 12.13 -7.35
CA SER A 156 -2.57 12.88 -7.92
C SER A 156 -2.62 12.81 -9.45
N ARG A 157 -1.47 12.96 -10.12
CA ARG A 157 -1.35 12.86 -11.57
C ARG A 157 -1.83 11.52 -12.13
N LEU A 158 -1.55 10.43 -11.41
CA LEU A 158 -1.85 9.06 -11.84
C LEU A 158 -3.33 8.71 -11.70
N LEU A 159 -4.07 9.46 -10.87
CA LEU A 159 -5.51 9.25 -10.67
C LEU A 159 -6.37 9.93 -11.76
N ARG A 160 -5.78 10.74 -12.64
CA ARG A 160 -6.50 11.42 -13.72
C ARG A 160 -7.36 10.49 -14.59
N PRO A 161 -6.89 9.32 -15.04
CA PRO A 161 -7.71 8.42 -15.86
C PRO A 161 -8.96 7.92 -15.12
N LEU A 162 -8.86 7.68 -13.80
CA LEU A 162 -10.00 7.31 -12.98
C LEU A 162 -11.04 8.42 -12.92
N GLU A 163 -10.59 9.65 -12.66
CA GLU A 163 -11.46 10.81 -12.60
C GLU A 163 -12.15 11.10 -13.94
N GLU A 164 -11.41 10.97 -15.04
CA GLU A 164 -12.00 11.08 -16.38
C GLU A 164 -13.05 10.01 -16.64
N SER A 165 -12.81 8.77 -16.23
CA SER A 165 -13.81 7.68 -16.34
C SER A 165 -15.08 8.03 -15.56
N ILE A 166 -14.95 8.54 -14.33
CA ILE A 166 -16.11 8.95 -13.52
C ILE A 166 -16.91 10.06 -14.22
N ARG A 167 -16.24 11.10 -14.75
CA ARG A 167 -16.90 12.23 -15.44
C ARG A 167 -17.55 11.85 -16.75
N LYS A 168 -16.89 11.02 -17.55
CA LYS A 168 -17.29 10.72 -18.93
C LYS A 168 -18.24 9.53 -19.02
N THR A 169 -18.22 8.61 -18.06
CA THR A 169 -18.99 7.36 -18.15
C THR A 169 -19.96 7.18 -16.98
N PHE A 170 -19.48 7.27 -15.73
CA PHE A 170 -20.31 6.94 -14.57
C PHE A 170 -21.37 7.99 -14.25
N LEU A 171 -20.98 9.26 -14.10
CA LEU A 171 -21.93 10.31 -13.76
C LEU A 171 -22.99 10.53 -14.84
N PRO A 172 -22.66 10.55 -16.15
CA PRO A 172 -23.68 10.62 -17.19
C PRO A 172 -24.65 9.44 -17.15
N ALA A 173 -24.15 8.22 -16.92
CA ALA A 173 -25.01 7.04 -16.79
C ALA A 173 -25.93 7.12 -15.56
N LEU A 174 -25.42 7.61 -14.43
CA LEU A 174 -26.17 7.76 -13.19
C LEU A 174 -27.26 8.83 -13.28
N LEU A 175 -26.95 9.97 -13.89
CA LEU A 175 -27.87 11.10 -14.04
C LEU A 175 -28.75 11.01 -15.29
N LYS A 176 -28.55 9.97 -16.11
CA LYS A 176 -29.23 9.75 -17.40
C LYS A 176 -29.07 10.93 -18.35
N THR A 177 -27.86 11.48 -18.44
CA THR A 177 -27.50 12.59 -19.33
C THR A 177 -26.59 12.14 -20.46
N ASN A 178 -26.59 12.89 -21.58
CA ASN A 178 -25.78 12.61 -22.77
C ASN A 178 -24.54 13.50 -22.90
N PHE A 179 -24.27 14.35 -21.90
CA PHE A 179 -23.12 15.26 -21.89
C PHE A 179 -22.15 14.91 -20.76
N ILE A 180 -20.88 15.27 -20.93
CA ILE A 180 -19.85 15.10 -19.90
C ILE A 180 -20.16 16.04 -18.74
N ILE A 181 -20.14 15.52 -17.52
CA ILE A 181 -20.40 16.33 -16.33
C ILE A 181 -19.17 17.20 -16.03
N GLY A 182 -19.36 18.52 -16.17
CA GLY A 182 -18.38 19.56 -15.84
C GLY A 182 -18.20 19.79 -14.34
N GLU A 183 -17.31 20.71 -13.98
CA GLU A 183 -17.08 21.06 -12.57
C GLU A 183 -18.27 21.78 -11.95
N ASP A 184 -18.87 22.70 -12.70
CA ASP A 184 -20.06 23.49 -12.36
C ASP A 184 -21.23 22.59 -11.91
N VAL A 185 -21.52 21.55 -12.70
CA VAL A 185 -22.60 20.60 -12.38
C VAL A 185 -22.23 19.76 -11.15
N ARG A 186 -20.96 19.40 -10.96
CA ARG A 186 -20.53 18.66 -9.77
C ARG A 186 -20.59 19.51 -8.50
N GLU A 187 -20.18 20.77 -8.56
CA GLU A 187 -20.32 21.70 -7.45
C GLU A 187 -21.78 21.84 -7.05
N LEU A 188 -22.67 22.00 -8.02
CA LEU A 188 -24.12 22.03 -7.79
C LEU A 188 -24.62 20.75 -7.11
N LEU A 189 -24.20 19.57 -7.57
CA LEU A 189 -24.58 18.27 -7.00
C LEU A 189 -23.95 18.00 -5.63
N SER A 190 -22.90 18.72 -5.26
CA SER A 190 -22.22 18.59 -3.97
C SER A 190 -22.85 19.44 -2.86
N LEU A 191 -23.80 20.31 -3.21
CA LEU A 191 -24.54 21.10 -2.23
C LEU A 191 -25.37 20.17 -1.33
N PRO A 192 -25.51 20.53 -0.04
CA PRO A 192 -26.42 19.80 0.84
C PRO A 192 -27.86 19.83 0.30
N PRO A 193 -28.62 18.75 0.47
CA PRO A 193 -30.01 18.66 0.03
C PRO A 193 -30.94 19.62 0.79
#